data_AF-A0A853G1Z7-F1
#
_entry.id   AF-A0A853G1Z7-F1
#
_cell.length_a   1.000
_cell.length_b   1.000
_cell.length_c   1.000
_cell.angle_alpha   90.00
_cell.angle_beta   90.00
_cell.angle_gamma   90.00
#
_symmetry.space_group_name_H-M   'P 1'
#
loop_
_entity.id
_entity.type
_entity.pdbx_description
1 polymer ?
#
loop_
_entity_poly.entity_id
_entity_poly.type
_entity_poly.pdbx_seq_one_letter_code
_entity_poly.pdbx_strand_id
1 'polypeptide(L)'
;MRRTLTTLLSGFALALPHMTNAMDGVEWRTWNGRLPAGAIRGGVDQNGTVPLYICRAHYINGVHPGKLLNGRCNIGWGGDEIVLRHFEVLVSIDRYYREFDRRHRDDWRR
;
A
#
# COMPACT_ATOMS: atom_id res chain seq x y z
N MET A 1 38.32 -52.62 -17.78
CA MET A 1 37.68 -52.21 -16.50
C MET A 1 38.00 -50.74 -16.28
N ARG A 2 37.04 -49.84 -16.53
CA ARG A 2 37.25 -48.38 -16.52
C ARG A 2 37.20 -47.87 -15.08
N ARG A 3 38.18 -47.07 -14.67
CA ARG A 3 38.10 -46.19 -13.48
C ARG A 3 38.76 -44.86 -13.83
N THR A 4 37.97 -43.95 -14.39
CA THR A 4 38.36 -42.55 -14.60
C THR A 4 38.08 -41.78 -13.33
N LEU A 5 39.14 -41.17 -12.77
CA LEU A 5 39.10 -40.31 -11.61
C LEU A 5 38.70 -38.88 -12.02
N THR A 6 37.86 -38.34 -11.15
CA THR A 6 37.29 -37.01 -10.99
C THR A 6 38.29 -35.86 -11.16
N THR A 7 37.87 -34.80 -11.84
CA THR A 7 38.24 -33.42 -11.46
C THR A 7 37.09 -32.48 -11.77
N LEU A 8 36.47 -31.99 -10.69
CA LEU A 8 35.50 -30.90 -10.67
C LEU A 8 36.27 -29.58 -10.79
N LEU A 9 35.92 -28.75 -11.77
CA LEU A 9 36.17 -27.32 -11.67
C LEU A 9 34.82 -26.62 -11.65
N SER A 10 34.51 -26.13 -10.46
CA SER A 10 33.34 -25.38 -10.06
C SER A 10 33.11 -24.18 -10.98
N GLY A 11 31.91 -24.12 -11.56
CA GLY A 11 31.41 -22.91 -12.20
C GLY A 11 31.35 -21.77 -11.18
N PHE A 12 32.17 -20.74 -11.39
CA PHE A 12 31.91 -19.43 -10.81
C PHE A 12 30.88 -18.74 -11.69
N ALA A 13 29.62 -19.15 -11.55
CA ALA A 13 28.53 -18.28 -11.97
C ALA A 13 28.57 -17.10 -11.00
N LEU A 14 29.10 -15.97 -11.45
CA LEU A 14 28.77 -14.66 -10.88
C LEU A 14 27.27 -14.49 -11.11
N ALA A 15 26.47 -15.09 -10.24
CA ALA A 15 25.12 -14.64 -10.02
C ALA A 15 25.29 -13.20 -9.53
N LEU A 16 25.10 -12.24 -10.44
CA LEU A 16 24.73 -10.89 -10.05
C LEU A 16 23.69 -11.08 -8.95
N PRO A 17 23.83 -10.47 -7.76
CA PRO A 17 22.76 -10.53 -6.78
C PRO A 17 21.53 -10.10 -7.54
N HIS A 18 20.59 -11.03 -7.71
CA HIS A 18 19.27 -10.70 -8.20
C HIS A 18 18.84 -9.59 -7.25
N MET A 19 18.83 -8.35 -7.75
CA MET A 19 18.20 -7.27 -7.04
C MET A 19 16.72 -7.67 -7.03
N THR A 20 16.35 -8.49 -6.05
CA THR A 20 14.99 -8.66 -5.58
C THR A 20 14.63 -7.39 -4.81
N ASN A 21 14.88 -6.24 -5.42
CA ASN A 21 14.44 -4.93 -4.99
C ASN A 21 13.23 -4.62 -5.88
N ALA A 22 12.02 -4.39 -5.41
CA ALA A 22 11.52 -4.15 -4.06
C ALA A 22 10.30 -5.06 -3.81
N MET A 23 9.93 -5.27 -2.55
CA MET A 23 8.58 -5.76 -2.28
C MET A 23 7.60 -4.65 -2.65
N ASP A 24 7.04 -4.71 -3.86
CA ASP A 24 5.93 -3.89 -4.37
C ASP A 24 4.63 -4.22 -3.59
N GLY A 25 4.68 -4.08 -2.28
CA GLY A 25 3.59 -4.47 -1.41
C GLY A 25 2.75 -3.26 -1.05
N VAL A 26 1.46 -3.34 -1.37
CA VAL A 26 0.42 -2.67 -0.60
C VAL A 26 -0.33 -3.72 0.20
N GLU A 27 -0.78 -3.35 1.39
CA GLU A 27 -1.60 -4.21 2.23
C GLU A 27 -2.79 -3.45 2.80
N TRP A 28 -3.85 -4.18 3.12
CA TRP A 28 -5.00 -3.64 3.83
C TRP A 28 -4.83 -3.86 5.32
N ARG A 29 -4.91 -2.79 6.11
CA ARG A 29 -4.84 -2.87 7.57
C ARG A 29 -6.14 -2.43 8.21
N THR A 30 -6.68 -3.27 9.08
CA THR A 30 -7.87 -2.95 9.89
C THR A 30 -7.67 -1.65 10.66
N TRP A 31 -8.66 -0.77 10.60
CA TRP A 31 -8.67 0.46 11.39
C TRP A 31 -8.77 0.15 12.88
N ASN A 32 -7.82 0.67 13.66
CA ASN A 32 -7.76 0.51 15.11
C ASN A 32 -7.88 1.85 15.87
N GLY A 33 -8.44 2.87 15.22
CA GLY A 33 -8.55 4.22 15.78
C GLY A 33 -7.35 5.13 15.48
N ARG A 34 -6.30 4.64 14.82
CA ARG A 34 -5.13 5.42 14.41
C ARG A 34 -4.79 5.17 12.95
N LEU A 35 -4.35 6.23 12.27
CA LEU A 35 -3.86 6.11 10.90
C LEU A 35 -2.59 5.24 10.87
N PRO A 36 -2.60 4.09 10.17
CA PRO A 36 -1.44 3.23 10.14
C PRO A 36 -0.28 3.87 9.38
N ALA A 37 0.96 3.56 9.82
CA ALA A 37 2.15 4.00 9.11
C ALA A 37 2.18 3.43 7.69
N GLY A 38 2.49 4.29 6.72
CA GLY A 38 2.47 3.94 5.29
C GLY A 38 1.10 4.08 4.64
N ALA A 39 0.08 4.59 5.35
CA ALA A 39 -1.24 4.85 4.75
C ALA A 39 -1.10 5.68 3.46
N ILE A 40 -1.75 5.19 2.41
CA ILE A 40 -1.67 5.79 1.08
C ILE A 40 -2.65 6.94 1.00
N ARG A 41 -2.12 8.14 0.79
CA ARG A 41 -2.92 9.33 0.51
C ARG A 41 -3.53 9.21 -0.89
N GLY A 42 -4.85 9.35 -0.97
CA GLY A 42 -5.62 9.33 -2.21
C GLY A 42 -6.09 10.71 -2.68
N GLY A 43 -5.91 11.76 -1.88
CA GLY A 43 -6.26 13.12 -2.26
C GLY A 43 -6.36 14.09 -1.08
N VAL A 44 -7.23 15.09 -1.24
CA VAL A 44 -7.57 16.14 -0.29
C VAL A 44 -9.07 16.33 -0.17
N ASP A 45 -9.51 16.90 0.94
CA ASP A 45 -10.88 17.40 1.09
C ASP A 45 -11.19 18.53 0.08
N GLN A 46 -12.44 18.94 0.04
CA GLN A 46 -12.94 19.98 -0.87
C GLN A 46 -12.17 21.32 -0.77
N ASN A 47 -11.55 21.60 0.38
CA ASN A 47 -10.78 22.82 0.60
C ASN A 47 -9.30 22.66 0.25
N GLY A 48 -8.85 21.46 -0.12
CA GLY A 48 -7.43 21.19 -0.40
C GLY A 48 -6.54 21.12 0.85
N THR A 49 -7.13 21.05 2.05
CA THR A 49 -6.42 21.27 3.31
C THR A 49 -6.17 19.98 4.09
N VAL A 50 -7.13 19.06 4.07
CA VAL A 50 -7.09 17.83 4.87
C VAL A 50 -6.78 16.66 3.96
N PRO A 51 -5.73 15.85 4.23
CA PRO A 51 -5.43 14.68 3.43
C PRO A 51 -6.51 13.61 3.57
N LEU A 52 -6.86 13.00 2.46
CA LEU A 52 -7.74 11.82 2.40
C LEU A 52 -6.92 10.58 2.14
N TYR A 53 -7.21 9.51 2.87
CA TYR A 53 -6.53 8.22 2.70
C TYR A 53 -7.45 7.19 2.07
N ILE A 54 -6.88 6.20 1.40
CA ILE A 54 -7.65 5.13 0.76
C ILE A 54 -8.12 4.15 1.84
N CYS A 55 -9.43 3.91 1.90
CA CYS A 55 -10.02 2.86 2.73
C CYS A 55 -10.91 1.94 1.90
N ARG A 56 -11.27 0.79 2.48
CA ARG A 56 -12.37 -0.06 2.00
C ARG A 56 -13.19 -0.57 3.16
N ALA A 57 -14.48 -0.81 2.93
CA ALA A 57 -15.37 -1.33 3.95
C ALA A 57 -16.36 -2.35 3.36
N HIS A 58 -16.79 -3.29 4.19
CA HIS A 58 -17.87 -4.19 3.84
C HIS A 58 -19.21 -3.46 3.97
N TYR A 59 -20.02 -3.51 2.92
CA TYR A 59 -21.37 -2.95 2.91
C TYR A 59 -22.24 -3.73 1.91
N ILE A 60 -23.43 -4.16 2.34
CA ILE A 60 -24.43 -4.88 1.52
C ILE A 60 -23.78 -5.97 0.65
N ASN A 61 -23.17 -6.97 1.30
CA ASN A 61 -22.52 -8.12 0.66
C ASN A 61 -21.39 -7.79 -0.34
N GLY A 62 -20.90 -6.55 -0.35
CA GLY A 62 -19.78 -6.09 -1.16
C GLY A 62 -18.66 -5.50 -0.32
N VAL A 63 -17.51 -5.30 -0.97
CA VAL A 63 -16.39 -4.52 -0.43
C VAL A 63 -16.24 -3.28 -1.29
N HIS A 64 -16.40 -2.13 -0.66
CA HIS A 64 -16.46 -0.85 -1.36
C HIS A 64 -15.24 -0.01 -1.01
N PRO A 65 -14.51 0.53 -2.00
CA PRO A 65 -13.47 1.50 -1.74
C PRO A 65 -14.09 2.84 -1.31
N GLY A 66 -13.31 3.64 -0.60
CA GLY A 66 -13.75 4.92 -0.09
C GLY A 66 -12.59 5.83 0.33
N LYS A 67 -12.97 6.99 0.88
CA LYS A 67 -12.05 7.96 1.48
C LYS A 67 -12.12 7.89 2.99
N LEU A 68 -10.96 7.78 3.64
CA LEU A 68 -10.83 7.94 5.07
C LEU A 68 -10.69 9.43 5.40
N LEU A 69 -11.64 9.94 6.17
CA LEU A 69 -11.67 11.31 6.70
C LEU A 69 -12.14 11.26 8.16
N ASN A 70 -11.45 11.97 9.05
CA ASN A 70 -11.82 12.09 10.47
C ASN A 70 -12.12 10.74 11.17
N GLY A 71 -11.31 9.71 10.87
CA GLY A 71 -11.44 8.39 11.48
C GLY A 71 -12.63 7.56 11.00
N ARG A 72 -13.25 7.93 9.87
CA ARG A 72 -14.34 7.21 9.21
C ARG A 72 -14.01 6.90 7.76
N CYS A 73 -14.47 5.75 7.28
CA CYS A 73 -14.41 5.42 5.86
C CYS A 73 -15.74 5.80 5.20
N ASN A 74 -15.68 6.70 4.23
CA ASN A 74 -16.82 7.16 3.45
C ASN A 74 -16.81 6.45 2.10
N ILE A 75 -17.77 5.57 1.86
CA ILE A 75 -17.91 4.81 0.61
C ILE A 75 -19.09 5.34 -0.21
N GLY A 76 -19.02 5.21 -1.53
CA GLY A 76 -20.16 5.45 -2.41
C GLY A 76 -21.03 4.20 -2.54
N TRP A 77 -22.34 4.33 -2.36
CA TRP A 77 -23.30 3.25 -2.64
C TRP A 77 -24.69 3.80 -2.95
N GLY A 78 -25.32 3.31 -4.02
CA GLY A 78 -26.73 3.63 -4.33
C GLY A 78 -27.03 5.10 -4.62
N GLY A 79 -26.01 5.92 -4.93
CA GLY A 79 -26.15 7.38 -5.09
C GLY A 79 -25.79 8.18 -3.83
N ASP A 80 -25.57 7.51 -2.70
CA ASP A 80 -25.27 8.13 -1.41
C ASP A 80 -23.81 7.91 -0.98
N GLU A 81 -23.37 8.72 -0.01
CA GLU A 81 -22.14 8.51 0.75
C GLU A 81 -22.45 7.84 2.09
N ILE A 82 -21.94 6.63 2.29
CA ILE A 82 -22.15 5.83 3.50
C ILE A 82 -20.91 5.90 4.40
N VAL A 83 -21.12 6.27 5.67
CA VAL A 83 -20.03 6.51 6.65
C VAL A 83 -19.89 5.32 7.60
N LEU A 84 -18.77 4.61 7.54
CA LEU A 84 -18.53 3.35 8.26
C LEU A 84 -17.39 3.46 9.29
N ARG A 85 -17.51 2.70 10.38
CA ARG A 85 -16.51 2.62 11.48
C ARG A 85 -15.61 1.39 11.40
N HIS A 86 -16.07 0.33 10.74
CA HIS A 86 -15.31 -0.90 10.54
C HIS A 86 -14.86 -0.93 9.09
N PHE A 87 -13.56 -0.82 8.88
CA PHE A 87 -12.94 -0.71 7.56
C PHE A 87 -11.46 -1.03 7.64
N GLU A 88 -10.83 -1.14 6.48
CA GLU A 88 -9.39 -1.27 6.33
C GLU A 88 -8.83 -0.06 5.59
N VAL A 89 -7.58 0.27 5.86
CA VAL A 89 -6.82 1.35 5.20
C VAL A 89 -5.75 0.71 4.32
N LEU A 90 -5.62 1.21 3.10
CA LEU A 90 -4.54 0.78 2.21
C LEU A 90 -3.22 1.41 2.66
N VAL A 91 -2.20 0.58 2.88
CA VAL A 91 -0.86 1.05 3.26
C VAL A 91 0.19 0.50 2.31
N SER A 92 1.23 1.28 2.07
CA SER A 92 2.45 0.81 1.42
C SER A 92 3.42 0.25 2.47
N ILE A 93 3.97 -0.94 2.20
CA ILE A 93 5.06 -1.50 3.00
C ILE A 93 6.45 -1.06 2.51
N ASP A 94 6.50 -0.40 1.34
CA ASP A 94 7.72 0.15 0.78
C ASP A 94 8.17 1.42 1.53
N ARG A 95 9.48 1.50 1.79
CA ARG A 95 10.13 2.71 2.32
C ARG A 95 10.10 3.84 1.29
N TYR A 96 10.19 3.54 0.01
CA TYR A 96 10.19 4.54 -1.06
C TYR A 96 8.91 5.37 -1.06
N TYR A 97 7.73 4.75 -0.94
CA TYR A 97 6.46 5.49 -0.89
C TYR A 97 6.42 6.52 0.25
N ARG A 98 6.90 6.15 1.44
CA ARG A 98 6.92 7.06 2.60
C ARG A 98 7.80 8.29 2.37
N GLU A 99 8.89 8.11 1.63
CA GLU A 99 9.80 9.19 1.28
C GLU A 99 9.23 10.03 0.13
N PHE A 100 8.61 9.40 -0.86
CA PHE A 100 7.89 10.06 -1.94
C PHE A 100 6.75 10.95 -1.41
N ASP A 101 5.88 10.42 -0.55
CA ASP A 101 4.77 11.18 0.06
C ASP A 101 5.27 12.35 0.89
N ARG A 102 6.38 12.18 1.62
CA ARG A 102 7.03 13.28 2.35
C ARG A 102 7.48 14.41 1.44
N ARG A 103 8.16 14.08 0.33
CA ARG A 103 8.73 15.05 -0.60
C ARG A 103 7.68 15.80 -1.41
N HIS A 104 6.58 15.14 -1.77
CA HIS A 104 5.54 15.71 -2.65
C HIS A 104 4.26 16.08 -1.91
N ARG A 105 4.33 16.24 -0.57
CA ARG A 105 3.16 16.52 0.27
C ARG A 105 2.35 17.74 -0.19
N ASP A 106 3.06 18.77 -0.67
CA ASP A 106 2.49 20.06 -1.06
C ASP A 106 1.97 20.08 -2.50
N ASP A 107 2.33 19.10 -3.33
CA ASP A 107 1.90 19.02 -4.73
C ASP A 107 0.39 18.75 -4.87
N TRP A 108 -0.20 18.13 -3.84
CA TRP A 108 -1.63 17.82 -3.78
C TRP A 108 -2.56 19.03 -3.61
N ARG A 109 -2.02 20.26 -3.59
CA ARG A 109 -2.79 21.50 -3.46
C ARG A 109 -3.14 22.16 -4.80
N ARG A 110 -2.66 21.62 -5.93
CA ARG A 110 -2.83 22.20 -7.27
C ARG A 110 -4.05 21.66 -7.97
#